data_AF-A0A846I8L4-F1
#
_entry.id   AF-A0A846I8L4-F1
#
_cell.length_a   1.000
_cell.length_b   1.000
_cell.length_c   1.000
_cell.angle_alpha   90.00
_cell.angle_beta   90.00
_cell.angle_gamma   90.00
#
_symmetry.space_group_name_H-M   'P 1'
#
loop_
_entity.id
_entity.type
_entity.pdbx_description
1 polymer ?
#
loop_
_entity_poly.entity_id
_entity_poly.type
_entity_poly.pdbx_seq_one_letter_code
_entity_poly.pdbx_strand_id
1 'polypeptide(L)'
;KELYELLKYEKENNGHIVWVLGPAVVFDYDTRVALSELAEKGFVNALMAGNAMATHDLEGGLLGTALGQNIYTQESVPMGHYNHLDLINEARRAGSIEALLSEGNVKDGFIKACVEHNIPIVLAGSIRDDGPLPPVYHNVTCGLDAMKEQAQKATVIICLATVLHSVATANLASSYKVVDGIVRPVYVYSIDIAEYAVNQVAAAREHVGVKTIVTNVQDFVVNVQKNVLK
;
A
#
# COMPACT_ATOMS: atom_id res chain seq x y z
N LYS A 1 -3.76 -10.08 -17.56
CA LYS A 1 -3.26 -11.46 -17.69
C LYS A 1 -1.76 -11.55 -17.38
N GLU A 2 -0.91 -10.84 -18.13
CA GLU A 2 0.55 -10.82 -17.90
C GLU A 2 0.96 -10.51 -16.46
N LEU A 3 0.34 -9.49 -15.83
CA LEU A 3 0.61 -9.16 -14.42
C LEU A 3 0.31 -10.34 -13.50
N TYR A 4 -0.78 -11.08 -13.73
CA TYR A 4 -1.17 -12.18 -12.85
C TYR A 4 -0.17 -13.33 -12.93
N GLU A 5 0.27 -13.66 -14.15
CA GLU A 5 1.32 -14.67 -14.39
C GLU A 5 2.65 -14.24 -13.77
N LEU A 6 3.01 -12.96 -13.91
CA LEU A 6 4.20 -12.39 -13.28
C LEU A 6 4.15 -12.51 -11.75
N LEU A 7 3.04 -12.13 -11.11
CA LEU A 7 2.92 -12.20 -9.65
C LEU A 7 2.98 -13.65 -9.13
N LYS A 8 2.35 -14.60 -9.84
CA LYS A 8 2.46 -16.04 -9.52
C LYS A 8 3.91 -16.51 -9.65
N TYR A 9 4.57 -16.16 -10.75
CA TYR A 9 5.97 -16.51 -10.99
C TYR A 9 6.89 -15.93 -9.92
N GLU A 10 6.76 -14.66 -9.57
CA GLU A 10 7.60 -14.02 -8.55
C GLU A 10 7.39 -14.66 -7.18
N LYS A 11 6.14 -14.94 -6.79
CA LYS A 11 5.86 -15.68 -5.55
C LYS A 11 6.51 -17.07 -5.53
N GLU A 12 6.50 -17.80 -6.65
CA GLU A 12 7.09 -19.14 -6.76
C GLU A 12 8.63 -19.13 -6.81
N ASN A 13 9.24 -18.00 -7.20
CA ASN A 13 10.67 -17.88 -7.45
C ASN A 13 11.37 -16.90 -6.48
N ASN A 14 10.85 -16.76 -5.25
CA ASN A 14 11.40 -15.89 -4.20
C ASN A 14 11.57 -14.42 -4.62
N GLY A 15 10.64 -13.92 -5.44
CA GLY A 15 10.51 -12.52 -5.79
C GLY A 15 10.09 -11.67 -4.59
N HIS A 16 10.24 -10.35 -4.74
CA HIS A 16 9.88 -9.37 -3.71
C HIS A 16 8.89 -8.36 -4.30
N ILE A 17 7.60 -8.56 -4.01
CA ILE A 17 6.48 -7.78 -4.52
C ILE A 17 6.18 -6.65 -3.54
N VAL A 18 6.45 -5.42 -3.96
CA VAL A 18 6.26 -4.23 -3.14
C VAL A 18 5.00 -3.48 -3.57
N TRP A 19 4.13 -3.16 -2.61
CA TRP A 19 2.92 -2.39 -2.85
C TRP A 19 3.09 -0.96 -2.34
N VAL A 20 2.84 0.01 -3.20
CA VAL A 20 2.93 1.45 -2.92
C VAL A 20 1.54 2.04 -2.96
N LEU A 21 0.96 2.38 -1.81
CA LEU A 21 -0.47 2.62 -1.69
C LEU A 21 -0.81 4.05 -1.23
N GLY A 22 -1.75 4.68 -1.93
CA GLY A 22 -2.47 5.85 -1.44
C GLY A 22 -3.73 5.49 -0.66
N PRO A 23 -4.34 6.44 0.08
CA PRO A 23 -5.49 6.15 0.94
C PRO A 23 -6.76 5.75 0.18
N ALA A 24 -6.91 6.14 -1.10
CA ALA A 24 -8.10 5.82 -1.89
C ALA A 24 -8.35 4.30 -2.03
N VAL A 25 -7.31 3.47 -1.88
CA VAL A 25 -7.44 2.01 -1.95
C VAL A 25 -8.18 1.42 -0.75
N VAL A 26 -8.19 2.09 0.41
CA VAL A 26 -8.80 1.55 1.64
C VAL A 26 -10.14 2.19 1.98
N PHE A 27 -10.70 2.98 1.06
CA PHE A 27 -12.04 3.58 1.20
C PHE A 27 -13.16 2.63 0.77
N ASP A 28 -12.81 1.41 0.36
CA ASP A 28 -13.72 0.37 -0.11
C ASP A 28 -13.46 -0.94 0.64
N TYR A 29 -14.53 -1.55 1.12
CA TYR A 29 -14.48 -2.79 1.90
C TYR A 29 -13.86 -3.95 1.13
N ASP A 30 -14.30 -4.18 -0.11
CA ASP A 30 -13.85 -5.33 -0.92
C ASP A 30 -12.36 -5.23 -1.23
N THR A 31 -11.86 -4.01 -1.44
CA THR A 31 -10.43 -3.75 -1.66
C THR A 31 -9.59 -4.05 -0.42
N ARG A 32 -10.06 -3.68 0.78
CA ARG A 32 -9.39 -4.00 2.04
C ARG A 32 -9.30 -5.50 2.26
N VAL A 33 -10.39 -6.23 2.00
CA VAL A 33 -10.42 -7.71 2.07
C VAL A 33 -9.44 -8.29 1.05
N ALA A 34 -9.50 -7.84 -0.20
CA ALA A 34 -8.65 -8.34 -1.26
C ALA A 34 -7.15 -8.13 -0.99
N LEU A 35 -6.75 -6.95 -0.48
CA LEU A 35 -5.36 -6.69 -0.08
C LEU A 35 -4.92 -7.59 1.08
N SER A 36 -5.79 -7.80 2.06
CA SER A 36 -5.51 -8.66 3.21
C SER A 36 -5.28 -10.10 2.76
N GLU A 37 -6.16 -10.67 1.93
CA GLU A 37 -5.98 -12.02 1.38
C GLU A 37 -4.73 -12.14 0.51
N LEU A 38 -4.42 -11.12 -0.30
CA LEU A 38 -3.16 -11.08 -1.06
C LEU A 38 -1.94 -11.13 -0.15
N ALA A 39 -1.98 -10.42 0.99
CA ALA A 39 -0.93 -10.44 2.00
C ALA A 39 -0.76 -11.83 2.62
N GLU A 40 -1.87 -12.40 3.11
CA GLU A 40 -1.91 -13.72 3.74
C GLU A 40 -1.38 -14.82 2.80
N LYS A 41 -1.67 -14.70 1.50
CA LYS A 41 -1.26 -15.66 0.47
C LYS A 41 0.14 -15.39 -0.09
N GLY A 42 0.88 -14.41 0.43
CA GLY A 42 2.28 -14.15 0.06
C GLY A 42 2.47 -13.42 -1.28
N PHE A 43 1.48 -12.64 -1.71
CA PHE A 43 1.59 -11.74 -2.87
C PHE A 43 1.97 -10.29 -2.48
N VAL A 44 2.26 -10.07 -1.19
CA VAL A 44 2.73 -8.80 -0.65
C VAL A 44 3.97 -9.10 0.20
N ASN A 45 5.12 -8.56 -0.19
CA ASN A 45 6.37 -8.73 0.56
C ASN A 45 6.80 -7.46 1.30
N ALA A 46 6.29 -6.30 0.89
CA ALA A 46 6.44 -5.05 1.63
C ALA A 46 5.33 -4.06 1.23
N LEU A 47 4.98 -3.20 2.17
CA LEU A 47 4.09 -2.06 1.98
C LEU A 47 4.88 -0.76 2.14
N MET A 48 4.73 0.16 1.19
CA MET A 48 5.18 1.54 1.30
C MET A 48 4.00 2.49 1.13
N ALA A 49 3.77 3.37 2.10
CA ALA A 49 2.65 4.29 2.10
C ALA A 49 2.95 5.53 2.96
N GLY A 50 1.93 6.33 3.22
CA GLY A 50 1.99 7.43 4.18
C GLY A 50 0.96 7.26 5.30
N ASN A 51 0.96 8.21 6.25
CA ASN A 51 0.07 8.21 7.43
C ASN A 51 -1.40 7.97 7.05
N ALA A 52 -1.93 8.74 6.09
CA ALA A 52 -3.33 8.67 5.70
C ALA A 52 -3.79 7.27 5.27
N MET A 53 -2.97 6.52 4.52
CA MET A 53 -3.35 5.18 4.07
C MET A 53 -3.51 4.22 5.26
N ALA A 54 -2.51 4.18 6.14
CA ALA A 54 -2.55 3.32 7.31
C ALA A 54 -3.64 3.74 8.31
N THR A 55 -3.83 5.04 8.53
CA THR A 55 -4.90 5.57 9.37
C THR A 55 -6.26 5.12 8.85
N HIS A 56 -6.58 5.33 7.58
CA HIS A 56 -7.92 5.00 7.10
C HIS A 56 -8.19 3.49 6.96
N ASP A 57 -7.15 2.67 6.77
CA ASP A 57 -7.32 1.21 6.83
C ASP A 57 -7.67 0.73 8.25
N LEU A 58 -6.95 1.25 9.25
CA LEU A 58 -7.18 0.97 10.65
C LEU A 58 -8.53 1.55 11.13
N GLU A 59 -8.94 2.71 10.60
CA GLU A 59 -10.26 3.33 10.84
C GLU A 59 -11.37 2.40 10.35
N GLY A 60 -11.19 1.83 9.15
CA GLY A 60 -12.09 0.83 8.60
C GLY A 60 -12.25 -0.38 9.51
N GLY A 61 -11.15 -0.84 10.11
CA GLY A 61 -11.15 -2.00 11.01
C GLY A 61 -11.68 -1.70 12.41
N LEU A 62 -11.64 -0.45 12.87
CA LEU A 62 -12.09 -0.03 14.19
C LEU A 62 -13.56 0.45 14.18
N LEU A 63 -13.91 1.28 13.20
CA LEU A 63 -15.15 2.05 13.14
C LEU A 63 -15.98 1.77 11.88
N GLY A 64 -15.47 0.98 10.93
CA GLY A 64 -16.17 0.69 9.67
C GLY A 64 -16.23 1.89 8.72
N THR A 65 -15.37 2.89 8.91
CA THR A 65 -15.34 4.11 8.10
C THR A 65 -13.93 4.45 7.61
N ALA A 66 -13.86 5.26 6.56
CA ALA A 66 -12.66 5.96 6.12
C ALA A 66 -13.03 7.42 5.88
N LEU A 67 -12.37 8.37 6.58
CA LEU A 67 -12.77 9.78 6.62
C LEU A 67 -14.25 9.98 7.00
N GLY A 68 -14.78 9.11 7.86
CA GLY A 68 -16.18 9.17 8.27
C GLY A 68 -17.19 8.75 7.19
N GLN A 69 -16.75 8.18 6.08
CA GLN A 69 -17.60 7.51 5.11
C GLN A 69 -17.61 6.01 5.39
N ASN A 70 -18.78 5.38 5.44
CA ASN A 70 -18.89 3.94 5.60
C ASN A 70 -18.24 3.24 4.39
N ILE A 71 -17.28 2.34 4.65
CA ILE A 71 -16.47 1.69 3.61
C ILE A 71 -17.24 0.69 2.74
N TYR A 72 -18.46 0.33 3.12
CA TYR A 72 -19.33 -0.55 2.35
C TYR A 72 -20.47 0.22 1.66
N THR A 73 -21.27 0.98 2.42
CA THR A 73 -22.42 1.71 1.85
C THR A 73 -22.04 2.99 1.13
N GLN A 74 -20.81 3.50 1.34
CA GLN A 74 -20.32 4.76 0.79
C GLN A 74 -21.11 5.99 1.29
N GLU A 75 -21.88 5.86 2.36
CA GLU A 75 -22.60 6.97 3.00
C GLU A 75 -21.75 7.61 4.11
N SER A 76 -21.77 8.95 4.20
CA SER A 76 -21.14 9.65 5.33
C SER A 76 -21.91 9.42 6.62
N VAL A 77 -21.20 9.07 7.68
CA VAL A 77 -21.80 8.90 9.02
C VAL A 77 -21.87 10.24 9.75
N PRO A 78 -22.89 10.47 10.59
CA PRO A 78 -22.96 11.67 11.43
C PRO A 78 -21.68 11.84 12.26
N MET A 79 -21.08 13.03 12.22
CA MET A 79 -19.84 13.36 12.93
C MET A 79 -18.62 12.50 12.52
N GLY A 80 -18.67 11.81 11.37
CA GLY A 80 -17.61 10.90 10.95
C GLY A 80 -16.23 11.54 10.72
N HIS A 81 -16.15 12.86 10.59
CA HIS A 81 -14.88 13.57 10.48
C HIS A 81 -13.99 13.42 11.73
N TYR A 82 -14.54 13.01 12.88
CA TYR A 82 -13.75 12.68 14.08
C TYR A 82 -13.14 11.28 14.05
N ASN A 83 -13.69 10.35 13.26
CA ASN A 83 -13.36 8.91 13.36
C ASN A 83 -11.86 8.62 13.17
N HIS A 84 -11.23 9.23 12.17
CA HIS A 84 -9.79 9.06 11.93
C HIS A 84 -8.94 9.69 13.05
N LEU A 85 -9.40 10.78 13.67
CA LEU A 85 -8.70 11.43 14.81
C LEU A 85 -8.80 10.57 16.07
N ASP A 86 -9.98 10.00 16.33
CA ASP A 86 -10.19 9.09 17.47
C ASP A 86 -9.29 7.86 17.34
N LEU A 87 -9.24 7.26 16.14
CA LEU A 87 -8.31 6.18 15.86
C LEU A 87 -6.85 6.58 16.09
N ILE A 88 -6.41 7.73 15.54
CA ILE A 88 -5.04 8.22 15.73
C ILE A 88 -4.73 8.38 17.21
N ASN A 89 -5.68 8.93 17.98
CA ASN A 89 -5.53 9.09 19.42
C ASN A 89 -5.38 7.74 20.13
N GLU A 90 -6.18 6.74 19.78
CA GLU A 90 -6.05 5.37 20.30
C GLU A 90 -4.70 4.74 19.93
N ALA A 91 -4.25 4.89 18.69
CA ALA A 91 -2.95 4.38 18.24
C ALA A 91 -1.80 5.03 19.03
N ARG A 92 -1.87 6.34 19.27
CA ARG A 92 -0.88 7.07 20.05
C ARG A 92 -0.92 6.72 21.53
N ARG A 93 -2.10 6.48 22.10
CA ARG A 93 -2.28 5.97 23.47
C ARG A 93 -1.65 4.59 23.63
N ALA A 94 -1.86 3.70 22.67
CA ALA A 94 -1.27 2.36 22.67
C ALA A 94 0.25 2.37 22.45
N GLY A 95 0.78 3.40 21.75
CA GLY A 95 2.21 3.62 21.54
C GLY A 95 2.79 2.94 20.29
N SER A 96 2.08 1.99 19.70
CA SER A 96 2.42 1.40 18.39
C SER A 96 1.17 0.81 17.71
N ILE A 97 1.28 0.46 16.42
CA ILE A 97 0.20 -0.23 15.70
C ILE A 97 0.00 -1.63 16.29
N GLU A 98 1.06 -2.36 16.58
CA GLU A 98 1.01 -3.71 17.17
C GLU A 98 0.32 -3.69 18.53
N ALA A 99 0.64 -2.70 19.37
CA ALA A 99 -0.01 -2.52 20.65
C ALA A 99 -1.52 -2.23 20.48
N LEU A 100 -1.89 -1.33 19.56
CA LEU A 100 -3.30 -1.05 19.24
C LEU A 100 -4.05 -2.32 18.77
N LEU A 101 -3.44 -3.09 17.87
CA LEU A 101 -4.03 -4.33 17.36
C LEU A 101 -4.21 -5.37 18.47
N SER A 102 -3.26 -5.44 19.43
CA SER A 102 -3.32 -6.37 20.56
C SER A 102 -4.47 -6.10 21.54
N GLU A 103 -4.99 -4.87 21.58
CA GLU A 103 -6.19 -4.52 22.36
C GLU A 103 -7.47 -5.13 21.77
N GLY A 104 -7.41 -5.62 20.52
CA GLY A 104 -8.49 -6.37 19.88
C GLY A 104 -9.65 -5.53 19.35
N ASN A 105 -9.57 -4.21 19.42
CA ASN A 105 -10.63 -3.31 18.94
C ASN A 105 -10.64 -3.20 17.40
N VAL A 106 -9.47 -3.24 16.76
CA VAL A 106 -9.34 -3.29 15.29
C VAL A 106 -9.60 -4.72 14.81
N LYS A 107 -10.72 -4.94 14.13
CA LYS A 107 -11.23 -6.28 13.79
C LYS A 107 -10.57 -6.88 12.56
N ASP A 108 -10.30 -6.07 11.55
CA ASP A 108 -9.76 -6.48 10.26
C ASP A 108 -8.95 -5.33 9.62
N GLY A 109 -8.38 -5.57 8.44
CA GLY A 109 -7.71 -4.55 7.64
C GLY A 109 -6.37 -5.01 7.08
N PHE A 110 -5.92 -4.32 6.04
CA PHE A 110 -4.68 -4.66 5.36
C PHE A 110 -3.43 -4.41 6.22
N ILE A 111 -3.42 -3.36 7.04
CA ILE A 111 -2.35 -3.08 8.00
C ILE A 111 -2.29 -4.19 9.05
N LYS A 112 -3.45 -4.65 9.54
CA LYS A 112 -3.52 -5.78 10.47
C LYS A 112 -2.96 -7.05 9.85
N ALA A 113 -3.38 -7.39 8.62
CA ALA A 113 -2.83 -8.52 7.88
C ALA A 113 -1.31 -8.41 7.66
N CYS A 114 -0.80 -7.21 7.36
CA CYS A 114 0.64 -6.99 7.23
C CYS A 114 1.38 -7.26 8.54
N VAL A 115 0.86 -6.79 9.68
CA VAL A 115 1.46 -7.03 11.00
C VAL A 115 1.45 -8.53 11.35
N GLU A 116 0.30 -9.20 11.19
CA GLU A 116 0.14 -10.62 11.51
C GLU A 116 1.04 -11.53 10.66
N HIS A 117 1.32 -11.13 9.42
CA HIS A 117 2.19 -11.85 8.49
C HIS A 117 3.64 -11.36 8.47
N ASN A 118 4.02 -10.47 9.40
CA ASN A 118 5.38 -9.89 9.49
C ASN A 118 5.85 -9.22 8.19
N ILE A 119 4.93 -8.59 7.46
CA ILE A 119 5.22 -7.84 6.24
C ILE A 119 5.73 -6.45 6.65
N PRO A 120 6.93 -6.04 6.20
CA PRO A 120 7.46 -4.71 6.48
C PRO A 120 6.53 -3.60 5.98
N ILE A 121 6.24 -2.64 6.87
CA ILE A 121 5.43 -1.45 6.58
C ILE A 121 6.33 -0.22 6.70
N VAL A 122 6.44 0.56 5.63
CA VAL A 122 7.13 1.85 5.62
C VAL A 122 6.11 2.97 5.45
N LEU A 123 5.93 3.80 6.47
CA LEU A 123 5.03 4.95 6.43
C LEU A 123 5.84 6.26 6.39
N ALA A 124 6.02 6.83 5.19
CA ALA A 124 6.70 8.10 5.02
C ALA A 124 5.78 9.26 5.40
N GLY A 125 6.26 10.16 6.27
CA GLY A 125 5.48 11.31 6.72
C GLY A 125 5.31 12.38 5.63
N SER A 126 4.23 13.14 5.73
CA SER A 126 3.90 14.27 4.87
C SER A 126 3.51 15.49 5.70
N ILE A 127 3.64 16.69 5.11
CA ILE A 127 3.24 17.96 5.74
C ILE A 127 1.72 18.07 6.01
N ARG A 128 0.92 17.10 5.55
CA ARG A 128 -0.54 17.03 5.72
C ARG A 128 -0.97 16.03 6.78
N ASP A 129 -0.05 15.38 7.46
CA ASP A 129 -0.39 14.28 8.36
C ASP A 129 -1.07 14.78 9.64
N ASP A 130 -2.28 14.29 9.90
CA ASP A 130 -2.92 14.39 11.21
C ASP A 130 -2.32 13.36 12.17
N GLY A 131 -2.03 13.74 13.42
CA GLY A 131 -1.47 12.84 14.44
C GLY A 131 0.05 12.97 14.55
N PRO A 132 0.85 12.25 13.75
CA PRO A 132 0.56 11.02 12.98
C PRO A 132 0.50 9.75 13.84
N LEU A 133 0.23 8.61 13.19
CA LEU A 133 0.42 7.28 13.79
C LEU A 133 1.87 7.10 14.29
N PRO A 134 2.11 6.35 15.38
CA PRO A 134 3.45 6.22 15.97
C PRO A 134 4.58 5.77 15.01
N PRO A 135 4.40 4.82 14.07
CA PRO A 135 5.50 4.34 13.22
C PRO A 135 5.80 5.22 12.00
N VAL A 136 5.14 6.38 11.86
CA VAL A 136 5.36 7.28 10.73
C VAL A 136 6.73 7.96 10.83
N TYR A 137 7.51 7.90 9.75
CA TYR A 137 8.79 8.59 9.65
C TYR A 137 8.58 10.10 9.50
N HIS A 138 8.78 10.86 10.57
CA HIS A 138 8.73 12.33 10.55
C HIS A 138 9.87 12.97 9.74
N ASN A 139 11.05 12.34 9.74
CA ASN A 139 12.18 12.77 8.94
C ASN A 139 12.06 12.15 7.54
N VAL A 140 11.90 13.01 6.53
CA VAL A 140 11.71 12.57 5.13
C VAL A 140 12.89 11.75 4.61
N THR A 141 14.13 12.07 5.01
CA THR A 141 15.32 11.31 4.60
C THR A 141 15.30 9.90 5.20
N CYS A 142 14.96 9.75 6.48
CA CYS A 142 14.79 8.43 7.09
C CYS A 142 13.67 7.63 6.43
N GLY A 143 12.55 8.27 6.09
CA GLY A 143 11.47 7.63 5.33
C GLY A 143 11.93 7.16 3.95
N LEU A 144 12.69 7.98 3.22
CA LEU A 144 13.27 7.62 1.93
C LEU A 144 14.28 6.47 2.04
N ASP A 145 15.12 6.46 3.08
CA ASP A 145 16.07 5.37 3.31
C ASP A 145 15.36 4.04 3.60
N ALA A 146 14.30 4.07 4.41
CA ALA A 146 13.45 2.91 4.67
C ALA A 146 12.73 2.42 3.40
N MET A 147 12.18 3.34 2.59
CA MET A 147 11.58 3.00 1.29
C MET A 147 12.62 2.39 0.35
N LYS A 148 13.84 2.94 0.31
CA LYS A 148 14.93 2.46 -0.52
C LYS A 148 15.32 1.03 -0.17
N GLU A 149 15.35 0.67 1.11
CA GLU A 149 15.65 -0.70 1.54
C GLU A 149 14.69 -1.72 0.92
N GLN A 150 13.39 -1.39 0.85
CA GLN A 150 12.39 -2.27 0.24
C GLN A 150 12.44 -2.20 -1.30
N ALA A 151 12.58 -1.01 -1.87
CA ALA A 151 12.68 -0.80 -3.32
C ALA A 151 13.90 -1.50 -3.93
N GLN A 152 15.01 -1.58 -3.20
CA GLN A 152 16.21 -2.31 -3.63
C GLN A 152 16.02 -3.82 -3.62
N LYS A 153 15.09 -4.37 -2.85
CA LYS A 153 14.77 -5.81 -2.85
C LYS A 153 13.79 -6.16 -3.96
N ALA A 154 12.96 -5.20 -4.38
CA ALA A 154 11.85 -5.40 -5.29
C ALA A 154 12.20 -6.07 -6.62
N THR A 155 11.36 -7.01 -7.03
CA THR A 155 11.32 -7.56 -8.40
C THR A 155 10.08 -7.06 -9.15
N VAL A 156 8.99 -6.79 -8.41
CA VAL A 156 7.78 -6.14 -8.90
C VAL A 156 7.35 -5.07 -7.91
N ILE A 157 6.93 -3.91 -8.43
CA ILE A 157 6.38 -2.80 -7.65
C ILE A 157 5.01 -2.46 -8.22
N ILE A 158 3.99 -2.41 -7.37
CA ILE A 158 2.62 -2.03 -7.74
C ILE A 158 2.28 -0.73 -7.03
N CYS A 159 2.10 0.32 -7.81
CA CYS A 159 1.80 1.68 -7.37
C CYS A 159 0.31 1.98 -7.58
N LEU A 160 -0.43 2.29 -6.51
CA LEU A 160 -1.88 2.53 -6.55
C LEU A 160 -2.25 3.90 -5.95
N ALA A 161 -2.86 4.76 -6.76
CA ALA A 161 -3.51 6.00 -6.31
C ALA A 161 -2.65 6.93 -5.43
N THR A 162 -1.36 7.07 -5.73
CA THR A 162 -0.43 7.91 -4.93
C THR A 162 0.71 8.47 -5.77
N VAL A 163 0.58 9.67 -6.33
CA VAL A 163 1.66 10.27 -7.14
C VAL A 163 2.96 10.41 -6.35
N LEU A 164 2.88 10.99 -5.14
CA LEU A 164 4.05 11.30 -4.33
C LEU A 164 4.88 10.05 -3.99
N HIS A 165 4.25 9.02 -3.42
CA HIS A 165 4.96 7.81 -3.03
C HIS A 165 5.36 6.97 -4.24
N SER A 166 4.57 6.96 -5.32
CA SER A 166 4.88 6.19 -6.53
C SER A 166 6.08 6.77 -7.27
N VAL A 167 6.15 8.09 -7.43
CA VAL A 167 7.29 8.77 -8.06
C VAL A 167 8.56 8.63 -7.20
N ALA A 168 8.44 8.78 -5.88
CA ALA A 168 9.56 8.54 -4.97
C ALA A 168 10.09 7.11 -5.10
N THR A 169 9.19 6.12 -5.11
CA THR A 169 9.57 4.70 -5.28
C THR A 169 10.20 4.44 -6.63
N ALA A 170 9.65 4.99 -7.71
CA ALA A 170 10.17 4.86 -9.07
C ALA A 170 11.64 5.33 -9.16
N ASN A 171 11.96 6.46 -8.53
CA ASN A 171 13.32 7.02 -8.47
C ASN A 171 14.28 6.20 -7.59
N LEU A 172 13.77 5.55 -6.53
CA LEU A 172 14.58 4.75 -5.60
C LEU A 172 14.87 3.34 -6.12
N ALA A 173 13.95 2.78 -6.90
CA ALA A 173 14.03 1.41 -7.37
C ALA A 173 15.04 1.24 -8.51
N SER A 174 15.82 0.15 -8.46
CA SER A 174 16.70 -0.21 -9.56
C SER A 174 15.90 -0.57 -10.82
N SER A 175 16.44 -0.28 -12.01
CA SER A 175 15.76 -0.63 -13.28
C SER A 175 15.80 -2.12 -13.60
N TYR A 176 16.76 -2.85 -13.03
CA TYR A 176 16.97 -4.28 -13.28
C TYR A 176 17.49 -5.02 -12.04
N LYS A 177 17.41 -6.35 -12.11
CA LYS A 177 17.98 -7.32 -11.18
C LYS A 177 18.79 -8.34 -11.96
N VAL A 178 19.82 -8.88 -11.32
CA VAL A 178 20.55 -10.05 -11.80
C VAL A 178 20.15 -11.22 -10.92
N VAL A 179 19.44 -12.19 -11.49
CA VAL A 179 18.99 -13.41 -10.81
C VAL A 179 19.54 -14.59 -11.60
N ASP A 180 20.33 -15.44 -10.96
CA ASP A 180 20.99 -16.60 -11.58
C ASP A 180 21.80 -16.24 -12.85
N GLY A 181 22.46 -15.08 -12.83
CA GLY A 181 23.23 -14.57 -13.97
C GLY A 181 22.41 -13.98 -15.11
N ILE A 182 21.07 -13.98 -14.99
CA ILE A 182 20.17 -13.39 -15.98
C ILE A 182 19.75 -11.99 -15.54
N VAL A 183 19.97 -11.01 -16.41
CA VAL A 183 19.48 -9.64 -16.24
C VAL A 183 17.98 -9.61 -16.57
N ARG A 184 17.15 -9.20 -15.60
CA ARG A 184 15.71 -8.99 -15.76
C ARG A 184 15.32 -7.60 -15.29
N PRO A 185 14.33 -6.93 -15.91
CA PRO A 185 13.85 -5.64 -15.43
C PRO A 185 13.16 -5.80 -14.06
N VAL A 186 13.20 -4.75 -13.23
CA VAL A 186 12.27 -4.62 -12.10
C VAL A 186 10.98 -4.04 -12.66
N TYR A 187 9.91 -4.81 -12.63
CA TYR A 187 8.64 -4.37 -13.21
C TYR A 187 7.93 -3.38 -12.29
N VAL A 188 7.54 -2.22 -12.82
CA VAL A 188 6.64 -1.27 -12.13
C VAL A 188 5.31 -1.25 -12.83
N TYR A 189 4.25 -1.42 -12.06
CA TYR A 189 2.89 -1.18 -12.51
C TYR A 189 2.35 0.05 -11.79
N SER A 190 1.98 1.08 -12.55
CA SER A 190 1.36 2.30 -12.01
C SER A 190 -0.11 2.34 -12.40
N ILE A 191 -0.99 2.33 -11.40
CA ILE A 191 -2.42 2.34 -11.57
C ILE A 191 -2.99 3.57 -10.86
N ASP A 192 -3.72 4.39 -11.61
CA ASP A 192 -4.43 5.56 -11.09
C ASP A 192 -5.61 5.87 -12.01
N ILE A 193 -6.62 6.58 -11.51
CA ILE A 193 -7.72 7.07 -12.35
C ILE A 193 -7.28 8.31 -13.16
N ALA A 194 -6.29 9.04 -12.69
CA ALA A 194 -5.75 10.22 -13.34
C ALA A 194 -4.57 9.85 -14.26
N GLU A 195 -4.71 10.14 -15.55
CA GLU A 195 -3.63 9.94 -16.54
C GLU A 195 -2.33 10.65 -16.16
N TYR A 196 -2.45 11.87 -15.60
CA TYR A 196 -1.30 12.63 -15.10
C TYR A 196 -0.49 11.82 -14.08
N ALA A 197 -1.14 11.13 -13.15
CA ALA A 197 -0.48 10.41 -12.07
C ALA A 197 0.41 9.27 -12.61
N VAL A 198 -0.13 8.45 -13.50
CA VAL A 198 0.63 7.33 -14.09
C VAL A 198 1.75 7.81 -15.01
N ASN A 199 1.56 8.95 -15.70
CA ASN A 199 2.59 9.54 -16.56
C ASN A 199 3.79 10.07 -15.76
N GLN A 200 3.59 10.62 -14.56
CA GLN A 200 4.69 11.02 -13.70
C GLN A 200 5.56 9.83 -13.28
N VAL A 201 4.94 8.69 -12.97
CA VAL A 201 5.68 7.46 -12.61
C VAL A 201 6.44 6.91 -13.82
N ALA A 202 5.83 6.92 -15.00
CA ALA A 202 6.49 6.49 -16.22
C ALA A 202 7.71 7.36 -16.57
N ALA A 203 7.57 8.69 -16.43
CA ALA A 203 8.66 9.63 -16.64
C ALA A 203 9.79 9.45 -15.62
N ALA A 204 9.48 9.27 -14.34
CA ALA A 204 10.47 8.98 -13.29
C ALA A 204 11.25 7.68 -13.54
N ARG A 205 10.64 6.72 -14.23
CA ARG A 205 11.27 5.46 -14.67
C ARG A 205 11.96 5.53 -16.02
N GLU A 206 11.99 6.69 -16.68
CA GLU A 206 12.45 6.84 -18.07
C GLU A 206 11.78 5.82 -19.02
N HIS A 207 10.53 5.45 -18.74
CA HIS A 207 9.77 4.42 -19.43
C HIS A 207 10.38 3.00 -19.39
N VAL A 208 11.35 2.73 -18.51
CA VAL A 208 12.01 1.42 -18.36
C VAL A 208 11.24 0.52 -17.38
N GLY A 209 10.81 -0.64 -17.88
CA GLY A 209 10.16 -1.68 -17.07
C GLY A 209 8.84 -1.24 -16.43
N VAL A 210 8.24 -0.14 -16.90
CA VAL A 210 7.02 0.44 -16.34
C VAL A 210 5.82 0.17 -17.25
N LYS A 211 4.70 -0.21 -16.66
CA LYS A 211 3.39 -0.31 -17.30
C LYS A 211 2.40 0.58 -16.56
N THR A 212 1.70 1.42 -17.30
CA THR A 212 0.68 2.33 -16.77
C THR A 212 -0.70 1.80 -17.10
N ILE A 213 -1.64 1.93 -16.16
CA ILE A 213 -3.04 1.53 -16.34
C ILE A 213 -3.91 2.63 -15.76
N VAL A 214 -4.74 3.26 -16.61
CA VAL A 214 -5.69 4.29 -16.17
C VAL A 214 -7.02 3.63 -15.84
N THR A 215 -7.30 3.42 -14.55
CA THR A 215 -8.51 2.73 -14.09
C THR A 215 -8.79 2.97 -12.60
N ASN A 216 -9.93 2.49 -12.11
CA ASN A 216 -10.24 2.47 -10.68
C ASN A 216 -9.33 1.45 -9.97
N VAL A 217 -8.60 1.90 -8.95
CA VAL A 217 -7.66 1.05 -8.19
C VAL A 217 -8.35 -0.03 -7.35
N GLN A 218 -9.58 0.19 -6.91
CA GLN A 218 -10.36 -0.76 -6.11
C GLN A 218 -10.74 -1.97 -6.97
N ASP A 219 -11.33 -1.73 -8.14
CA ASP A 219 -11.62 -2.76 -9.14
C ASP A 219 -10.34 -3.50 -9.57
N PHE A 220 -9.23 -2.78 -9.75
CA PHE A 220 -7.96 -3.39 -10.11
C PHE A 220 -7.50 -4.40 -9.06
N VAL A 221 -7.49 -4.03 -7.78
CA VAL A 221 -7.06 -4.90 -6.69
C VAL A 221 -7.94 -6.13 -6.57
N VAL A 222 -9.26 -5.97 -6.58
CA VAL A 222 -10.21 -7.09 -6.50
C VAL A 222 -10.02 -8.05 -7.68
N ASN A 223 -9.75 -7.52 -8.88
CA ASN A 223 -9.44 -8.36 -10.04
C ASN A 223 -8.08 -9.05 -9.95
N VAL A 224 -7.05 -8.41 -9.38
CA VAL A 224 -5.77 -9.07 -9.11
C VAL A 224 -5.99 -10.25 -8.17
N GLN A 225 -6.60 -10.01 -7.00
CA GLN A 225 -6.91 -11.03 -5.99
C GLN A 225 -7.67 -12.21 -6.61
N LYS A 226 -8.79 -11.96 -7.30
CA LYS A 226 -9.61 -13.00 -7.95
C LYS A 226 -8.85 -13.84 -8.96
N ASN A 227 -7.79 -13.33 -9.59
CA ASN A 227 -7.09 -14.07 -10.66
C ASN A 227 -5.77 -14.69 -10.20
N VAL A 228 -5.13 -14.15 -9.17
CA VAL A 228 -3.91 -14.77 -8.61
C VAL A 228 -4.23 -15.85 -7.58
N LEU A 229 -5.40 -15.79 -6.93
CA LEU A 229 -5.84 -16.78 -5.93
C LEU A 229 -6.74 -17.89 -6.48
N LYS A 230 -7.09 -17.84 -7.77
CA LYS A 230 -7.60 -19.00 -8.52
C LYS A 230 -6.48 -19.97 -8.83
#